data_AF-A0A950RZQ2-F1
#
_entry.id   AF-A0A950RZQ2-F1
#
_cell.length_a   1.000
_cell.length_b   1.000
_cell.length_c   1.000
_cell.angle_alpha   90.00
_cell.angle_beta   90.00
_cell.angle_gamma   90.00
#
_symmetry.space_group_name_H-M   'P 1'
#
loop_
_entity.id
_entity.type
_entity.pdbx_description
1 polymer ?
#
loop_
_entity_poly.entity_id
_entity_poly.type
_entity_poly.pdbx_seq_one_letter_code
_entity_poly.pdbx_strand_id
1 'polypeptide(L)' 'RTLTAADVVGPAAQGIAPGEMARVIRAIQDGAAYGNVHSTMFPAGETRGQLTPEDRR' A
#
# COMPACT_ATOMS: atom_id res chain seq x y z
N ARG A 1 2.20 -10.18 12.56
CA ARG A 1 1.45 -9.00 13.06
C ARG A 1 0.27 -8.77 12.15
N THR A 2 -0.86 -8.30 12.69
CA THR A 2 -2.03 -7.91 11.91
C THR A 2 -1.99 -6.41 11.69
N LEU A 3 -2.22 -5.95 10.46
CA LEU A 3 -2.38 -4.53 10.15
C LEU A 3 -3.86 -4.15 10.31
N THR A 4 -4.09 -2.93 10.79
CA THR A 4 -5.40 -2.36 11.10
C THR A 4 -5.59 -1.04 10.38
N ALA A 5 -6.80 -0.47 10.46
CA ALA A 5 -7.07 0.86 9.96
C ALA A 5 -6.12 1.94 10.52
N ALA A 6 -5.69 1.80 11.78
CA ALA A 6 -4.78 2.74 12.41
C ALA A 6 -3.39 2.79 11.75
N ASP A 7 -3.00 1.73 11.04
CA ASP A 7 -1.73 1.67 10.31
C ASP A 7 -1.78 2.42 8.97
N VAL A 8 -2.97 2.89 8.55
CA VAL A 8 -3.12 3.78 7.40
C VAL A 8 -2.99 5.22 7.86
N VAL A 9 -1.86 5.83 7.55
CA VAL A 9 -1.50 7.19 7.99
C VAL A 9 -1.75 8.28 6.92
N GLY A 10 -2.27 7.90 5.75
CA GLY A 10 -2.41 8.78 4.58
C GLY A 10 -1.14 8.82 3.70
N PRO A 11 -0.92 9.87 2.89
CA PRO A 11 -1.54 11.20 2.95
C PRO A 11 -2.87 11.33 2.16
N ALA A 12 -3.78 12.16 2.69
CA ALA A 12 -5.08 12.44 2.04
C ALA A 12 -4.98 13.02 0.62
N ALA A 13 -3.86 13.67 0.29
CA ALA A 13 -3.57 14.17 -1.05
C ALA A 13 -3.48 13.07 -2.12
N GLN A 14 -3.28 11.81 -1.71
CA GLN A 14 -3.32 10.64 -2.59
C GLN A 14 -4.72 9.99 -2.64
N GLY A 15 -5.75 10.65 -2.11
CA GLY A 15 -7.13 10.16 -2.13
C GLY A 15 -7.45 9.11 -1.05
N ILE A 16 -6.53 8.89 -0.11
CA ILE A 16 -6.67 7.97 1.03
C ILE A 16 -6.37 8.73 2.32
N ALA A 17 -7.39 8.98 3.13
CA ALA A 17 -7.24 9.61 4.45
C ALA A 17 -6.76 8.59 5.50
N PRO A 18 -6.19 9.05 6.64
CA PRO A 18 -5.85 8.16 7.74
C PRO A 18 -7.06 7.30 8.17
N GLY A 19 -6.85 6.02 8.45
CA GLY A 19 -7.92 5.09 8.82
C GLY A 19 -8.64 4.40 7.65
N GLU A 20 -8.48 4.85 6.41
CA GLU A 20 -9.23 4.33 5.25
C GLU A 20 -8.66 3.01 4.67
N MET A 21 -8.53 1.96 5.49
CA MET A 21 -8.01 0.64 5.05
C MET A 21 -8.77 0.06 3.83
N ALA A 22 -10.09 0.21 3.79
CA ALA A 22 -10.88 -0.26 2.65
C ALA A 22 -10.48 0.41 1.33
N ARG A 23 -10.09 1.69 1.36
CA ARG A 23 -9.64 2.45 0.17
C ARG A 23 -8.25 1.98 -0.28
N VAL A 24 -7.36 1.68 0.67
CA VAL A 24 -6.05 1.07 0.37
C VAL A 24 -6.24 -0.28 -0.34
N ILE A 25 -7.04 -1.17 0.23
CA ILE A 25 -7.32 -2.49 -0.36
C ILE A 25 -7.89 -2.34 -1.78
N ARG A 26 -8.83 -1.41 -1.96
CA ARG A 26 -9.41 -1.14 -3.27
C ARG A 26 -8.39 -0.64 -4.29
N ALA A 27 -7.52 0.29 -3.91
CA ALA A 27 -6.47 0.81 -4.79
C ALA A 27 -5.50 -0.29 -5.25
N ILE A 28 -5.18 -1.25 -4.36
CA ILE A 28 -4.36 -2.41 -4.71
C ILE A 28 -5.10 -3.31 -5.72
N GLN A 29 -6.36 -3.62 -5.46
CA GLN A 29 -7.18 -4.48 -6.34
C GLN A 29 -7.39 -3.87 -7.72
N ASP A 30 -7.54 -2.55 -7.81
CA ASP A 30 -7.69 -1.82 -9.07
C ASP A 30 -6.35 -1.61 -9.80
N GLY A 31 -5.22 -2.08 -9.23
CA GLY A 31 -3.89 -1.92 -9.81
C GLY A 31 -3.35 -0.49 -9.77
N ALA A 32 -3.96 0.38 -8.95
CA ALA A 32 -3.63 1.81 -8.85
C ALA A 32 -2.57 2.12 -7.78
N ALA A 33 -2.11 1.11 -7.04
CA ALA A 33 -1.16 1.29 -5.93
C ALA A 33 0.29 0.99 -6.34
N TYR A 34 1.22 1.84 -5.91
CA TYR A 34 2.65 1.57 -5.94
C TYR A 34 3.10 1.12 -4.54
N GLY A 35 3.69 -0.08 -4.44
CA GLY A 35 4.20 -0.63 -3.20
C GLY A 35 5.67 -0.27 -3.00
N ASN A 36 6.03 0.15 -1.79
CA ASN A 36 7.42 0.32 -1.38
C ASN A 36 7.58 -0.14 0.08
N VAL A 37 8.50 -1.06 0.32
CA VAL A 37 8.71 -1.71 1.61
C VAL A 37 10.12 -1.42 2.10
N HIS A 38 10.23 -1.09 3.39
CA HIS A 38 11.50 -0.81 4.07
C HIS A 38 11.63 -1.73 5.28
N SER A 39 12.87 -2.11 5.60
CA SER A 39 13.23 -2.81 6.84
C SER A 39 14.44 -2.17 7.49
N THR A 40 14.74 -2.59 8.72
CA THR A 40 15.93 -2.12 9.44
C THR A 40 17.23 -2.51 8.74
N MET A 41 17.25 -3.66 8.05
CA MET A 41 18.40 -4.11 7.27
C MET A 41 18.55 -3.35 5.95
N PHE A 42 17.42 -2.96 5.32
CA PHE A 42 17.40 -2.24 4.05
C PHE A 42 16.59 -0.93 4.15
N PRO A 43 17.13 0.10 4.84
CA PRO A 43 16.40 1.33 5.11
C PRO A 43 16.15 2.17 3.85
N ALA A 44 17.00 2.06 2.82
CA ALA A 44 16.79 2.72 1.54
C ALA A 44 15.65 2.09 0.70
N GLY A 45 15.13 0.93 1.13
CA GLY A 45 14.05 0.18 0.50
C GLY A 45 14.49 -1.26 0.22
N GLU A 46 13.72 -2.21 0.71
CA GLU A 46 13.91 -3.64 0.52
C GLU A 46 13.32 -4.13 -0.80
N THR A 47 12.12 -3.65 -1.14
CA THR A 47 11.46 -3.92 -2.43
C THR A 47 10.49 -2.80 -2.80
N ARG A 48 10.27 -2.59 -4.11
CA ARG A 48 9.34 -1.58 -4.63
C ARG A 48 8.83 -1.93 -6.03
N GLY A 49 7.61 -1.51 -6.37
CA GLY A 49 7.04 -1.73 -7.69
C GLY A 49 5.55 -1.40 -7.79
N GLN A 50 5.02 -1.42 -9.02
CA GLN A 50 3.59 -1.31 -9.25
C GLN A 50 2.89 -2.57 -8.75
N LEU A 51 1.83 -2.42 -7.97
CA LEU A 51 0.97 -3.53 -7.57
C LEU A 51 -0.08 -3.69 -8.67
N THR A 52 0.07 -4.73 -9.48
CA THR A 52 -0.93 -5.09 -10.48
C THR A 52 -1.71 -6.30 -9.96
N PRO A 53 -3.05 -6.35 -10.12
CA PRO A 53 -3.71 -7.63 -10.05
C PRO A 53 -3.01 -8.55 -11.07
N GLU A 54 -2.66 -9.76 -10.63
CA GLU A 54 -2.08 -10.76 -11.52
C GLU A 54 -3.00 -10.91 -12.73
N ASP A 55 -2.43 -10.94 -13.93
CA ASP A 55 -3.20 -11.19 -15.15
C ASP A 55 -3.87 -12.55 -14.94
N ARG A 56 -5.20 -12.56 -14.73
CA ARG A 56 -5.98 -13.80 -14.63
C ARG A 56 -6.00 -14.45 -16.00
N ARG A 57 -4.88 -15.05 -16.41
CA ARG A 57 -4.84 -16.01 -17.50
C ARG A 57 -5.31 -17.38 -17.04
#